data_AF-A0A929DFE2-F1
#
_entry.id   AF-A0A929DFE2-F1
#
_cell.length_a   1.000
_cell.length_b   1.000
_cell.length_c   1.000
_cell.angle_alpha   90.00
_cell.angle_beta   90.00
_cell.angle_gamma   90.00
#
_symmetry.space_group_name_H-M   'P 1'
#
loop_
_entity.id
_entity.type
_entity.pdbx_description
1 polymer ?
#
loop_
_entity_poly.entity_id
_entity_poly.type
_entity_poly.pdbx_seq_one_letter_code
_entity_poly.pdbx_strand_id
1 'polypeptide(L)'
;MGEEQVKEPRASYAATAGGAADILQRYPLPVSADRLRDSASNVEQQIAAYSSIVRRFEERYGGTLETFEHQIVQGDVPEHPAWEEALEWGVALDEIERLRIIQKALQWILNFSQ
;
A
#
# COMPACT_ATOMS: atom_id res chain seq x y z
N MET A 1 -7.74 -43.88 -43.97
CA MET A 1 -8.30 -42.97 -42.96
C MET A 1 -7.91 -43.51 -41.60
N GLY A 2 -6.77 -43.07 -41.08
CA GLY A 2 -6.34 -43.39 -39.72
C GLY A 2 -6.47 -42.11 -38.90
N GLU A 3 -7.33 -42.11 -37.90
CA GLU A 3 -7.45 -41.00 -36.95
C GLU A 3 -6.30 -41.09 -35.96
N GLU A 4 -5.29 -40.24 -36.17
CA GLU A 4 -4.19 -40.05 -35.24
C GLU A 4 -4.68 -39.17 -34.08
N GLN A 5 -5.11 -39.80 -32.99
CA GLN A 5 -5.40 -39.10 -31.74
C GLN A 5 -4.10 -38.55 -31.17
N VAL A 6 -3.83 -37.27 -31.45
CA VAL A 6 -2.79 -36.49 -30.79
C VAL A 6 -3.17 -36.35 -29.31
N LYS A 7 -2.52 -37.17 -28.48
CA LYS A 7 -2.65 -37.12 -27.03
C LYS A 7 -1.83 -35.95 -26.52
N GLU A 8 -2.45 -34.78 -26.38
CA GLU A 8 -1.81 -33.64 -25.71
C GLU A 8 -1.40 -34.06 -24.28
N PRO A 9 -0.15 -33.83 -23.86
CA PRO A 9 0.18 -33.96 -22.46
C PRO A 9 -0.50 -32.80 -21.73
N ARG A 10 -1.62 -33.08 -21.06
CA ARG A 10 -2.12 -32.24 -19.98
C ARG A 10 -1.01 -32.17 -18.93
N ALA A 11 -0.18 -31.14 -19.02
CA ALA A 11 0.65 -30.70 -17.91
C ALA A 11 -0.30 -30.32 -16.78
N SER A 12 -0.60 -31.30 -15.93
CA SER A 12 -1.16 -31.06 -14.62
C SER A 12 -0.12 -30.24 -13.88
N TYR A 13 -0.31 -28.91 -13.86
CA TYR A 13 0.18 -28.11 -12.76
C TYR A 13 -0.63 -28.56 -11.54
N ALA A 14 -0.24 -29.70 -10.97
CA ALA A 14 -0.47 -29.96 -9.57
C ALA A 14 0.25 -28.81 -8.87
N ALA A 15 -0.50 -27.76 -8.52
CA ALA A 15 -0.08 -26.78 -7.56
C ALA A 15 0.21 -27.58 -6.29
N THR A 16 1.48 -27.97 -6.13
CA THR A 16 1.96 -28.52 -4.87
C THR A 16 1.62 -27.46 -3.85
N ALA A 17 0.75 -27.83 -2.91
CA ALA A 17 0.41 -27.05 -1.74
C ALA A 17 1.62 -26.96 -0.79
N GLY A 18 2.77 -26.54 -1.32
CA GLY A 18 3.85 -25.96 -0.55
C GLY A 18 3.38 -24.56 -0.20
N GLY A 19 2.90 -24.37 1.02
CA GLY A 19 2.52 -23.05 1.52
C GLY A 19 3.70 -22.08 1.40
N ALA A 20 3.45 -20.78 1.47
CA ALA A 20 4.50 -19.77 1.28
C ALA A 20 5.75 -19.96 2.19
N ALA A 21 5.63 -20.66 3.33
CA ALA A 21 6.77 -21.11 4.13
C ALA A 21 7.72 -22.09 3.38
N ASP A 22 7.19 -23.03 2.60
CA ASP A 22 7.95 -23.94 1.74
C ASP A 22 8.67 -23.16 0.62
N ILE A 23 8.01 -22.12 0.08
CA ILE A 23 8.63 -21.21 -0.89
C ILE A 23 9.78 -20.42 -0.26
N LEU A 24 9.62 -19.90 0.96
CA LEU A 24 10.69 -19.16 1.64
C LEU A 24 11.85 -20.05 2.10
N GLN A 25 11.60 -21.32 2.43
CA GLN A 25 12.69 -22.28 2.68
C GLN A 25 13.46 -22.59 1.40
N ARG A 26 12.76 -22.69 0.27
CA ARG A 26 13.35 -22.96 -1.04
C ARG A 26 14.04 -21.74 -1.66
N TYR A 27 13.58 -20.53 -1.30
CA TYR A 27 14.08 -19.24 -1.75
C TYR A 27 14.21 -18.30 -0.55
N PRO A 28 15.26 -18.48 0.29
CA PRO A 28 15.47 -17.64 1.45
C PRO A 28 15.63 -16.18 1.01
N LEU A 29 14.90 -15.29 1.67
CA LEU A 29 14.99 -13.86 1.39
C LEU A 29 16.40 -13.36 1.74
N PRO A 30 16.99 -12.47 0.92
CA PRO A 30 18.31 -11.88 1.20
C PRO A 30 18.27 -10.85 2.35
N VAL A 31 17.18 -10.81 3.13
CA VAL A 31 16.92 -9.82 4.18
C VAL A 31 16.48 -10.55 5.44
N SER A 32 17.04 -10.18 6.60
CA SER A 32 16.69 -10.76 7.88
C SER A 32 15.31 -10.32 8.37
N ALA A 33 14.68 -11.15 9.21
CA ALA A 33 13.40 -10.82 9.84
C ALA A 33 13.49 -9.52 10.67
N ASP A 34 14.61 -9.27 11.36
CA ASP A 34 14.81 -8.03 12.11
C ASP A 34 14.81 -6.79 11.22
N ARG A 35 15.49 -6.84 10.06
CA ARG A 35 15.45 -5.73 9.09
C ARG A 35 14.05 -5.48 8.52
N LEU A 36 13.26 -6.53 8.34
CA LEU A 36 11.87 -6.42 7.92
C LEU A 36 10.99 -5.79 9.01
N ARG A 37 11.21 -6.14 10.29
CA ARG A 37 10.52 -5.51 11.44
C ARG A 37 10.90 -4.04 11.58
N ASP A 38 12.17 -3.70 11.45
CA ASP A 38 12.63 -2.30 11.48
C ASP A 38 11.98 -1.49 10.36
N SER A 39 11.90 -2.07 9.15
CA SER A 39 11.23 -1.45 8.01
C SER A 39 9.74 -1.24 8.26
N ALA A 40 9.06 -2.23 8.85
CA ALA A 40 7.64 -2.11 9.21
C ALA A 40 7.41 -1.00 10.25
N SER A 41 8.26 -0.93 11.29
CA SER A 41 8.19 0.14 12.29
C SER A 41 8.44 1.53 11.70
N ASN A 42 9.40 1.66 10.78
CA ASN A 42 9.66 2.92 10.08
C ASN A 42 8.46 3.34 9.23
N VAL A 43 7.83 2.41 8.52
CA VAL A 43 6.60 2.68 7.75
C VAL A 43 5.47 3.16 8.66
N GLU A 44 5.30 2.56 9.84
CA GLU A 44 4.31 3.00 10.84
C GLU A 44 4.55 4.43 11.31
N GLN A 45 5.81 4.78 11.58
CA GLN A 45 6.19 6.15 11.97
C GLN A 45 5.90 7.16 10.85
N GLN A 46 6.18 6.80 9.60
CA GLN A 46 5.86 7.66 8.45
C GLN A 46 4.34 7.84 8.28
N ILE A 47 3.55 6.76 8.40
CA ILE A 47 2.09 6.85 8.38
C ILE A 47 1.59 7.81 9.47
N ALA A 48 2.13 7.72 10.69
CA ALA A 48 1.76 8.60 11.79
C ALA A 48 2.11 10.07 11.49
N ALA A 49 3.28 10.32 10.88
CA ALA A 49 3.69 11.67 10.48
C ALA A 49 2.73 12.28 9.44
N TYR A 50 2.43 11.57 8.35
CA TYR A 50 1.47 12.05 7.35
C TYR A 50 0.05 12.18 7.90
N SER A 51 -0.36 11.26 8.79
CA SER A 51 -1.67 11.36 9.46
C SER A 51 -1.76 12.63 10.32
N SER A 52 -0.66 13.04 10.96
CA SER A 52 -0.62 14.32 11.67
C SER A 52 -0.69 15.53 10.75
N ILE A 53 -0.16 15.44 9.52
CA ILE A 53 -0.27 16.51 8.52
C ILE A 53 -1.74 16.63 8.07
N VAL A 54 -2.36 15.52 7.67
CA VAL A 54 -3.77 15.44 7.29
C VAL A 54 -4.65 16.03 8.39
N ARG A 55 -4.44 15.62 9.63
CA ARG A 55 -5.21 16.12 10.77
C ARG A 55 -5.08 17.62 10.98
N ARG A 56 -3.90 18.22 10.72
CA ARG A 56 -3.72 19.68 10.79
C ARG A 56 -4.56 20.40 9.75
N PHE A 57 -4.69 19.83 8.54
CA PHE A 57 -5.57 20.39 7.52
C PHE A 57 -7.05 20.23 7.89
N GLU A 58 -7.45 19.06 8.38
CA GLU A 58 -8.81 18.81 8.87
C GLU A 58 -9.19 19.80 9.98
N GLU A 59 -8.30 20.03 10.95
CA GLU A 59 -8.50 20.99 12.04
C GLU A 59 -8.52 22.45 11.54
N ARG A 60 -7.70 22.78 10.53
CA ARG A 60 -7.61 24.14 9.97
C ARG A 60 -8.86 24.52 9.17
N TYR A 61 -9.37 23.62 8.32
CA TYR A 61 -10.52 23.91 7.44
C TYR A 61 -11.84 23.35 7.95
N GLY A 62 -11.82 22.59 9.04
CA GLY A 62 -13.02 22.08 9.71
C GLY A 62 -13.77 21.02 8.90
N GLY A 63 -13.06 20.20 8.13
CA GLY A 63 -13.70 19.22 7.24
C GLY A 63 -12.72 18.27 6.56
N THR A 64 -13.17 17.65 5.47
CA THR A 64 -12.37 16.78 4.60
C THR A 64 -11.77 17.57 3.44
N LEU A 65 -10.77 17.00 2.76
CA LEU A 65 -10.20 17.57 1.55
C LEU A 65 -11.29 17.86 0.50
N GLU A 66 -12.21 16.91 0.28
CA GLU A 66 -13.31 17.08 -0.68
C GLU A 66 -14.20 18.29 -0.35
N THR A 67 -14.53 18.49 0.93
CA THR A 67 -15.30 19.66 1.37
C THR A 67 -14.53 20.95 1.11
N PHE A 68 -13.23 20.94 1.39
CA PHE A 68 -12.37 22.10 1.20
C PHE A 68 -12.19 22.43 -0.30
N GLU A 69 -11.95 21.44 -1.16
CA GLU A 69 -11.89 21.62 -2.61
C GLU A 69 -13.21 22.17 -3.17
N HIS A 70 -14.35 21.70 -2.66
CA HIS A 70 -15.65 22.26 -3.02
C HIS A 70 -15.77 23.75 -2.64
N GLN A 71 -15.32 24.15 -1.44
CA GLN A 71 -15.30 25.55 -1.01
C GLN A 71 -14.42 26.42 -1.92
N ILE A 72 -13.27 25.89 -2.38
CA ILE A 72 -12.41 26.60 -3.34
C ILE A 72 -13.16 26.84 -4.65
N VAL A 73 -13.81 25.80 -5.19
CA VAL A 73 -14.57 25.89 -6.45
C VAL A 73 -15.77 26.85 -6.37
N GLN A 74 -16.42 26.93 -5.21
CA GLN A 74 -17.52 27.90 -4.98
C GLN A 74 -17.03 29.33 -4.75
N GLY A 75 -15.72 29.53 -4.53
CA GLY A 75 -15.16 30.83 -4.17
C GLY A 75 -15.43 31.24 -2.72
N ASP A 76 -15.75 30.27 -1.85
CA ASP A 76 -15.96 30.50 -0.41
C ASP A 76 -14.62 30.80 0.31
N VAL A 77 -13.51 30.40 -0.30
CA VAL A 77 -12.14 30.69 0.13
C VAL A 77 -11.31 31.27 -1.03
N PRO A 78 -10.26 32.05 -0.75
CA PRO A 78 -9.35 32.53 -1.79
C PRO A 78 -8.68 31.36 -2.52
N GLU A 79 -8.67 31.36 -3.86
CA GLU A 79 -8.02 30.31 -4.66
C GLU A 79 -6.55 30.09 -4.27
N HIS A 80 -5.82 31.17 -4.02
CA HIS A 80 -4.48 31.13 -3.46
C HIS A 80 -4.48 31.67 -2.02
N PRO A 81 -3.88 30.94 -1.06
CA PRO A 81 -3.06 29.72 -1.20
C PRO A 81 -3.87 28.40 -1.18
N ALA A 82 -5.21 28.43 -1.18
CA ALA A 82 -6.01 27.25 -0.88
C ALA A 82 -5.75 26.05 -1.80
N TRP A 83 -5.52 26.27 -3.11
CA TRP A 83 -5.17 25.18 -4.02
C TRP A 83 -3.83 24.51 -3.69
N GLU A 84 -2.82 25.25 -3.24
CA GLU A 84 -1.52 24.69 -2.84
C GLU A 84 -1.68 23.84 -1.57
N GLU A 85 -2.49 24.31 -0.64
CA GLU A 85 -2.79 23.59 0.61
C GLU A 85 -3.63 22.33 0.34
N ALA A 86 -4.59 22.38 -0.60
CA ALA A 86 -5.35 21.21 -1.05
C ALA A 86 -4.45 20.15 -1.71
N LEU A 87 -3.49 20.58 -2.55
CA LEU A 87 -2.52 19.68 -3.17
C LEU A 87 -1.60 19.01 -2.14
N GLU A 88 -1.08 19.77 -1.16
CA GLU A 88 -0.26 19.21 -0.09
C GLU A 88 -1.05 18.19 0.76
N TRP A 89 -2.31 18.50 1.05
CA TRP A 89 -3.21 17.59 1.76
C TRP A 89 -3.47 16.31 0.96
N GLY A 90 -3.77 16.41 -0.34
CA GLY A 90 -3.95 15.27 -1.22
C GLY A 90 -2.71 14.37 -1.27
N VAL A 91 -1.52 14.97 -1.42
CA VAL A 91 -0.25 14.23 -1.39
C VAL A 91 -0.05 13.47 -0.07
N ALA A 92 -0.41 14.08 1.07
CA ALA A 92 -0.31 13.40 2.36
C ALA A 92 -1.26 12.19 2.47
N LEU A 93 -2.48 12.30 1.93
CA LEU A 93 -3.44 11.19 1.87
C LEU A 93 -2.93 10.04 0.98
N ASP A 94 -2.42 10.37 -0.21
CA ASP A 94 -1.87 9.40 -1.16
C ASP A 94 -0.66 8.65 -0.58
N GLU A 95 0.21 9.35 0.15
CA GLU A 95 1.36 8.74 0.80
C GLU A 95 0.94 7.76 1.89
N ILE A 96 -0.08 8.11 2.69
CA ILE A 96 -0.64 7.19 3.70
C ILE A 96 -1.15 5.91 3.03
N GLU A 97 -1.86 6.02 1.90
CA GLU A 97 -2.35 4.85 1.18
C GLU A 97 -1.21 3.97 0.67
N ARG A 98 -0.19 4.58 0.06
CA ARG A 98 0.99 3.86 -0.42
C ARG A 98 1.73 3.15 0.71
N LEU A 99 1.95 3.83 1.82
CA LEU A 99 2.62 3.28 2.99
C LEU A 99 1.81 2.14 3.62
N ARG A 100 0.47 2.21 3.63
CA ARG A 100 -0.39 1.11 4.10
C ARG A 100 -0.27 -0.13 3.23
N ILE A 101 -0.10 0.02 1.91
CA ILE A 101 0.15 -1.12 1.01
C ILE A 101 1.49 -1.78 1.35
N ILE A 102 2.54 -0.97 1.54
CA ILE A 102 3.87 -1.45 1.91
C ILE A 102 3.83 -2.15 3.28
N GLN A 103 3.15 -1.56 4.27
CA GLN A 103 2.98 -2.13 5.60
C GLN A 103 2.33 -3.51 5.53
N LYS A 104 1.24 -3.64 4.77
CA LYS A 104 0.55 -4.93 4.56
C LYS A 104 1.47 -5.96 3.92
N ALA A 105 2.26 -5.56 2.93
CA ALA A 105 3.23 -6.46 2.29
C ALA A 105 4.33 -6.92 3.27
N LEU A 106 4.89 -6.01 4.07
CA LEU A 106 5.89 -6.33 5.08
C LEU A 106 5.33 -7.25 6.17
N GLN A 107 4.12 -6.97 6.66
CA GLN A 107 3.43 -7.82 7.63
C GLN A 107 3.12 -9.20 7.06
N TRP A 108 2.68 -9.27 5.80
CA TRP A 108 2.47 -10.53 5.10
C TRP A 108 3.77 -11.35 5.09
N ILE A 109 4.90 -10.79 4.67
CA ILE A 109 6.21 -11.48 4.67
C ILE A 109 6.60 -11.95 6.08
N LEU A 110 6.48 -11.08 7.09
CA LEU A 110 6.86 -11.40 8.46
C LEU A 110 6.05 -12.56 9.04
N ASN A 111 4.76 -12.65 8.71
CA ASN A 111 3.89 -13.74 9.14
C ASN A 111 4.23 -15.11 8.51
N PHE A 112 5.00 -15.16 7.41
CA PHE A 112 5.52 -16.42 6.85
C PHE A 112 6.91 -16.81 7.33
N SER A 113 7.62 -15.88 7.99
CA SER A 113 8.98 -16.09 8.50
C SER A 113 9.01 -16.59 9.96
N GLN A 114 7.85 -16.78 10.59
CA GLN A 114 7.67 -17.30 11.95
C GLN A 114 7.36 -18.79 11.95
#